data_AF-A0A660YXY0-F1
#
_entry.id   AF-A0A660YXY0-F1
#
_cell.length_a   1.000
_cell.length_b   1.000
_cell.length_c   1.000
_cell.angle_alpha   90.00
_cell.angle_beta   90.00
_cell.angle_gamma   90.00
#
_symmetry.space_group_name_H-M   'P 1'
#
loop_
_entity.id
_entity.type
_entity.pdbx_description
1 polymer ?
#
loop_
_entity_poly.entity_id
_entity_poly.type
_entity_poly.pdbx_seq_one_letter_code
_entity_poly.pdbx_strand_id
1 'polypeptide(L)'
;MAVGVYEKCKRYIESHTAEKAAPSFLPKHLYPAITISRQTGAGAKPVCEKLIEILDEYSAPENVSWAYFDKNLIEKVLDDHNMPEQIKDFMYETKYNHVNAAVNELLGLKPAEWTIIHKTTDTILQLARMGNVIIVGRGANIITSKLKNTFHIRLIASLEKRIEHMMDLMGFNEKEAAAYIKEDDENRKKYFKSYFNVDIEDPLLYHMIVNTDLLTHDGAAYLIAEAVVQKFSHLFPQFSH
;
A
#
# COMPACT_ATOMS: atom_id res chain seq x y z
N MET A 1 19.34 13.28 10.09
CA MET A 1 19.06 11.86 10.37
C MET A 1 17.80 11.51 9.61
N ALA A 2 17.87 10.59 8.64
CA ALA A 2 16.70 10.15 7.90
C ALA A 2 15.73 9.45 8.87
N VAL A 3 14.51 9.96 8.95
CA VAL A 3 13.42 9.30 9.68
C VAL A 3 13.15 7.97 8.98
N GLY A 4 13.26 6.85 9.69
CA GLY A 4 13.03 5.52 9.09
C GLY A 4 11.60 5.36 8.58
N VAL A 5 11.39 4.52 7.55
CA VAL A 5 10.08 4.32 6.87
C VAL A 5 8.94 4.05 7.86
N TYR A 6 9.20 3.26 8.90
CA TYR A 6 8.24 2.97 9.97
C TYR A 6 7.80 4.22 10.74
N GLU A 7 8.75 5.10 11.09
CA GLU A 7 8.48 6.34 11.81
C GLU A 7 7.72 7.34 10.91
N LYS A 8 7.99 7.34 9.59
CA LYS A 8 7.17 8.10 8.62
C LYS A 8 5.71 7.62 8.62
N CYS A 9 5.49 6.30 8.64
CA CYS A 9 4.13 5.73 8.72
C CYS A 9 3.43 6.12 10.02
N LYS A 10 4.13 6.03 11.16
CA LYS A 10 3.57 6.41 12.47
C LYS A 10 3.13 7.88 12.48
N ARG A 11 4.01 8.79 12.07
CA ARG A 11 3.71 10.23 11.98
C ARG A 11 2.53 10.54 11.06
N TYR A 12 2.45 9.85 9.92
CA TYR A 12 1.31 9.96 9.00
C TYR A 12 -0.01 9.58 9.67
N ILE A 13 -0.04 8.51 10.48
CA ILE A 13 -1.27 8.10 11.17
C ILE A 13 -1.61 9.12 12.27
N GLU A 14 -0.61 9.57 13.04
CA GLU A 14 -0.78 10.58 14.09
C GLU A 14 -1.34 11.91 13.56
N SER A 15 -0.82 12.41 12.43
CA SER A 15 -1.27 13.68 11.86
C SER A 15 -2.73 13.61 11.36
N HIS A 16 -3.12 12.51 10.72
CA HIS A 16 -4.50 12.30 10.24
C HIS A 16 -5.51 11.96 11.34
N THR A 17 -5.05 11.67 12.56
CA THR A 17 -5.93 11.37 13.69
C THR A 17 -6.08 12.55 14.65
N ALA A 18 -5.05 13.37 14.81
CA ALA A 18 -5.16 14.65 15.53
C ALA A 18 -6.21 15.58 14.90
N GLU A 19 -6.36 15.57 13.57
CA GLU A 19 -7.39 16.34 12.85
C GLU A 19 -8.84 15.87 13.12
N LYS A 20 -9.04 14.62 13.56
CA LYS A 20 -10.38 14.03 13.81
C LYS A 20 -10.98 14.32 15.18
N ALA A 21 -10.25 14.96 16.10
CA ALA A 21 -10.76 15.31 17.43
C ALA A 21 -11.81 16.46 17.43
N ALA A 22 -12.10 17.06 16.27
CA ALA A 22 -13.18 18.04 16.09
C ALA A 22 -14.48 17.37 15.58
N PRO A 23 -15.64 17.57 16.24
CA PRO A 23 -16.83 16.71 16.10
C PRO A 23 -17.64 16.81 14.78
N SER A 24 -17.09 17.39 13.71
CA SER A 24 -17.77 17.43 12.41
C SER A 24 -16.79 17.66 11.26
N PHE A 25 -16.07 16.63 10.82
CA PHE A 25 -15.29 16.73 9.58
C PHE A 25 -15.44 15.46 8.75
N LEU A 26 -16.44 15.44 7.86
CA LEU A 26 -16.20 14.81 6.57
C LEU A 26 -15.09 15.64 5.93
N PRO A 27 -13.95 15.05 5.54
CA PRO A 27 -12.87 15.83 4.94
C PRO A 27 -13.43 16.59 3.73
N LYS A 28 -13.22 17.92 3.70
CA LYS A 28 -13.68 18.79 2.61
C LYS A 28 -13.15 18.34 1.24
N HIS A 29 -12.04 17.60 1.23
CA HIS A 29 -11.40 17.02 0.05
C HIS A 29 -11.00 15.57 0.34
N LEU A 30 -11.26 14.66 -0.60
CA LEU A 30 -10.75 13.29 -0.55
C LEU A 30 -9.31 13.31 -1.11
N TYR A 31 -8.30 13.18 -0.26
CA TYR A 31 -6.91 13.03 -0.70
C TYR A 31 -6.72 11.71 -1.47
N PRO A 32 -5.80 11.65 -2.45
CA PRO A 32 -5.65 10.45 -3.27
C PRO A 32 -4.98 9.32 -2.49
N ALA A 33 -5.40 8.10 -2.76
CA ALA A 33 -4.70 6.90 -2.34
C ALA A 33 -4.25 6.11 -3.57
N ILE A 34 -3.01 5.63 -3.57
CA ILE A 34 -2.44 4.87 -4.66
C ILE A 34 -2.30 3.43 -4.20
N THR A 35 -2.72 2.47 -5.02
CA THR A 35 -2.45 1.05 -4.73
C THR A 35 -1.53 0.48 -5.79
N ILE A 36 -0.49 -0.26 -5.38
CA ILE A 36 0.46 -0.89 -6.30
C ILE A 36 0.41 -2.41 -6.15
N SER A 37 -0.14 -3.05 -7.18
CA SER A 37 0.07 -4.47 -7.47
C SER A 37 1.36 -4.64 -8.27
N ARG A 38 1.97 -5.81 -8.21
CA ARG A 38 3.26 -6.06 -8.88
C ARG A 38 3.52 -7.54 -9.10
N GLN A 39 4.33 -7.81 -10.12
CA GLN A 39 5.10 -9.05 -10.20
C GLN A 39 6.33 -8.99 -9.28
N THR A 40 6.76 -10.15 -8.78
CA THR A 40 7.99 -10.25 -7.97
C THR A 40 9.20 -9.77 -8.76
N GLY A 41 10.04 -8.93 -8.17
CA GLY A 41 11.21 -8.37 -8.84
C GLY A 41 10.93 -7.18 -9.78
N ALA A 42 9.69 -6.71 -9.92
CA ALA A 42 9.35 -5.63 -10.87
C ALA A 42 9.68 -4.18 -10.39
N GLY A 43 10.43 -4.01 -9.30
CA GLY A 43 10.88 -2.66 -8.89
C GLY A 43 9.94 -1.87 -7.98
N ALA A 44 8.96 -2.51 -7.32
CA ALA A 44 7.93 -1.77 -6.57
C ALA A 44 8.47 -0.82 -5.50
N LYS A 45 9.44 -1.25 -4.69
CA LYS A 45 10.00 -0.41 -3.62
C LYS A 45 10.68 0.86 -4.14
N PRO A 46 11.69 0.80 -5.03
CA PRO A 46 12.33 2.02 -5.55
C PRO A 46 11.35 2.93 -6.30
N VAL A 47 10.38 2.37 -7.04
CA VAL A 47 9.30 3.15 -7.67
C VAL A 47 8.47 3.89 -6.62
N CYS A 48 8.08 3.24 -5.52
CA CYS A 48 7.30 3.89 -4.46
C CYS A 48 8.07 4.98 -3.74
N GLU A 49 9.35 4.72 -3.41
CA GLU A 49 10.21 5.69 -2.74
C GLU A 49 10.32 6.96 -3.59
N LYS A 50 10.59 6.80 -4.89
CA LYS A 50 10.68 7.93 -5.80
C LYS A 50 9.34 8.64 -6.02
N LEU A 51 8.24 7.88 -6.12
CA LEU A 51 6.91 8.44 -6.29
C LEU A 51 6.49 9.29 -5.09
N ILE A 52 6.85 8.88 -3.87
CA ILE A 52 6.62 9.68 -2.66
C ILE A 52 7.40 10.98 -2.70
N GLU A 53 8.68 10.96 -3.10
CA GLU A 53 9.47 12.19 -3.23
C GLU A 53 8.80 13.17 -4.19
N ILE A 54 8.37 12.69 -5.36
CA ILE A 54 7.69 13.51 -6.36
C ILE A 54 6.40 14.07 -5.77
N LEU A 55 5.51 13.22 -5.24
CA LEU A 55 4.21 13.68 -4.76
C LEU A 55 4.31 14.60 -3.53
N ASP A 56 5.29 14.38 -2.65
CA ASP A 56 5.56 15.27 -1.51
C ASP A 56 6.00 16.67 -1.98
N GLU A 57 6.79 16.78 -3.05
CA GLU A 57 7.25 18.06 -3.61
C GLU A 57 6.09 18.94 -4.12
N TYR A 58 5.07 18.32 -4.71
CA TYR A 58 3.93 19.04 -5.30
C TYR A 58 2.69 19.07 -4.41
N SER A 59 2.73 18.43 -3.24
CA SER A 59 1.66 18.52 -2.25
C SER A 59 1.74 19.87 -1.53
N ALA A 60 0.59 20.50 -1.23
CA ALA A 60 0.58 21.79 -0.56
C ALA A 60 1.35 21.74 0.79
N PRO A 61 2.05 22.82 1.20
CA PRO A 61 2.94 22.81 2.38
C PRO A 61 2.26 22.47 3.72
N GLU A 62 0.94 22.63 3.80
CA GLU A 62 0.14 22.32 4.99
C GLU A 62 -0.39 20.87 5.02
N ASN A 63 -0.08 20.06 4.00
CA ASN A 63 -0.60 18.70 3.87
C ASN A 63 0.29 17.67 4.57
N VAL A 64 -0.36 16.61 5.08
CA VAL A 64 0.34 15.43 5.58
C VAL A 64 1.17 14.79 4.47
N SER A 65 2.45 14.51 4.77
CA SER A 65 3.38 13.83 3.86
C SER A 65 2.89 12.44 3.45
N TRP A 66 3.19 12.06 2.22
CA TRP A 66 2.87 10.76 1.66
C TRP A 66 3.55 9.62 2.42
N ALA A 67 2.78 8.57 2.70
CA ALA A 67 3.28 7.37 3.38
C ALA A 67 3.19 6.12 2.49
N TYR A 68 4.13 5.19 2.69
CA TYR A 68 4.18 3.89 2.02
C TYR A 68 3.83 2.78 3.01
N PHE A 69 2.86 1.94 2.65
CA PHE A 69 2.45 0.78 3.43
C PHE A 69 2.50 -0.48 2.57
N ASP A 70 3.33 -1.44 2.97
CA ASP A 70 3.28 -2.80 2.44
C ASP A 70 2.75 -3.79 3.48
N LYS A 71 2.73 -5.07 3.10
CA LYS A 71 2.37 -6.18 3.99
C LYS A 71 3.02 -6.05 5.38
N ASN A 72 4.33 -5.88 5.41
CA ASN A 72 5.10 -5.99 6.65
C ASN A 72 4.87 -4.76 7.53
N LEU A 73 4.77 -3.58 6.91
CA LEU A 73 4.50 -2.34 7.62
C LEU A 73 3.06 -2.28 8.15
N ILE A 74 2.07 -2.77 7.40
CA ILE A 74 0.69 -2.86 7.88
C ILE A 74 0.61 -3.76 9.12
N GLU A 75 1.21 -4.96 9.05
CA GLU A 75 1.24 -5.91 10.17
C GLU A 75 1.96 -5.29 11.39
N LYS A 76 3.13 -4.66 11.18
CA LYS A 76 3.89 -4.03 12.25
C LYS A 76 3.14 -2.85 12.91
N VAL A 77 2.45 -2.04 12.12
CA VAL A 77 1.63 -0.92 12.63
C VAL A 77 0.43 -1.45 13.41
N LEU A 78 -0.17 -2.56 12.99
CA LEU A 78 -1.27 -3.22 13.70
C LEU A 78 -0.84 -3.79 15.06
N ASP A 79 0.40 -4.22 15.19
CA ASP A 79 0.95 -4.82 16.41
C ASP A 79 1.53 -3.77 17.38
N ASP A 80 1.63 -2.49 17.01
CA ASP A 80 2.21 -1.45 17.88
C ASP A 80 1.21 -0.98 18.95
N HIS A 81 1.38 -1.53 20.16
CA HIS A 81 0.59 -1.20 21.34
C HIS A 81 0.77 0.24 21.84
N ASN A 82 1.73 1.02 21.33
CA ASN A 82 1.93 2.42 21.70
C ASN A 82 1.26 3.41 20.73
N MET A 83 0.43 2.93 19.82
CA MET A 83 -0.37 3.81 18.96
C MET A 83 -1.43 4.58 19.78
N PRO A 84 -1.66 5.87 19.48
CA PRO A 84 -2.72 6.67 20.10
C PRO A 84 -4.05 5.91 20.18
N GLU A 85 -4.74 6.04 21.32
CA GLU A 85 -5.95 5.27 21.62
C GLU A 85 -7.07 5.55 20.62
N GLN A 86 -7.11 6.76 20.02
CA GLN A 86 -8.02 7.14 18.94
C GLN A 86 -7.77 6.35 17.64
N ILE A 87 -6.53 5.92 17.40
CA ILE A 87 -6.18 5.04 16.28
C ILE A 87 -6.58 3.62 16.63
N LYS A 88 -6.34 3.18 17.87
CA LYS A 88 -6.82 1.87 18.33
C LYS A 88 -8.34 1.81 18.20
N ASP A 89 -9.08 2.78 18.71
CA ASP A 89 -10.54 2.81 18.61
C ASP A 89 -10.97 2.84 17.14
N PHE A 90 -10.40 3.68 16.27
CA PHE A 90 -10.78 3.68 14.84
C PHE A 90 -10.42 2.36 14.12
N MET A 91 -9.30 1.71 14.47
CA MET A 91 -8.83 0.45 13.88
C MET A 91 -9.46 -0.81 14.52
N TYR A 92 -10.01 -0.71 15.74
CA TYR A 92 -10.68 -1.78 16.49
C TYR A 92 -12.22 -1.57 16.62
N GLU A 93 -12.79 -0.45 16.16
CA GLU A 93 -14.23 -0.14 16.27
C GLU A 93 -15.11 -0.95 15.33
N THR A 94 -14.56 -1.78 14.44
CA THR A 94 -15.25 -3.00 13.97
C THR A 94 -15.11 -4.10 15.03
N LYS A 95 -15.70 -3.86 16.21
CA LYS A 95 -15.67 -4.74 17.38
C LYS A 95 -16.21 -6.15 17.06
N TYR A 96 -15.31 -7.13 17.04
CA TYR A 96 -15.61 -8.46 17.58
C TYR A 96 -15.17 -8.48 19.05
N ASN A 97 -16.16 -8.59 19.93
CA ASN A 97 -16.09 -8.81 21.38
C ASN A 97 -14.70 -9.22 21.94
N HIS A 98 -14.17 -8.36 22.82
CA HIS A 98 -12.87 -8.44 23.51
C HIS A 98 -12.62 -9.67 24.41
N VAL A 99 -13.38 -10.75 24.26
CA VAL A 99 -13.22 -11.95 25.10
C VAL A 99 -12.30 -13.00 24.44
N ASN A 100 -12.09 -12.96 23.11
CA ASN A 100 -11.41 -14.04 22.41
C ASN A 100 -9.89 -13.81 22.15
N ALA A 101 -9.41 -12.57 22.10
CA ALA A 101 -8.01 -12.29 21.76
C ALA A 101 -7.03 -12.66 22.89
N ALA A 102 -7.35 -12.28 24.13
CA ALA A 102 -6.55 -12.63 25.30
C ALA A 102 -6.54 -14.16 25.56
N VAL A 103 -7.64 -14.85 25.22
CA VAL A 103 -7.75 -16.31 25.34
C VAL A 103 -6.90 -17.03 24.30
N ASN A 104 -6.82 -16.52 23.07
CA ASN A 104 -5.99 -17.13 22.02
C ASN A 104 -4.49 -16.98 22.27
N GLU A 105 -4.05 -15.85 22.83
CA GLU A 105 -2.65 -15.60 23.19
C GLU A 105 -2.22 -16.47 24.38
N LEU A 106 -3.10 -16.63 25.39
CA LEU A 106 -2.87 -17.52 26.52
C LEU A 106 -2.83 -19.01 26.11
N LEU A 107 -3.50 -19.38 25.02
CA LEU A 107 -3.61 -20.76 24.51
C LEU A 107 -2.69 -21.07 23.32
N GLY A 108 -1.87 -20.12 22.85
CA GLY A 108 -1.00 -20.30 21.68
C GLY A 108 -1.75 -20.57 20.37
N LEU A 109 -3.02 -20.20 20.29
CA LEU A 109 -3.86 -20.42 19.11
C LEU A 109 -3.67 -19.26 18.12
N LYS A 110 -3.09 -19.56 16.95
CA LYS A 110 -3.02 -18.59 15.85
C LYS A 110 -4.44 -18.17 15.45
N PRO A 111 -4.69 -16.88 15.16
CA PRO A 111 -5.99 -16.44 14.64
C PRO A 111 -6.38 -17.20 13.38
N ALA A 112 -7.68 -17.44 13.18
CA ALA A 112 -8.18 -17.98 11.93
C ALA A 112 -7.79 -17.06 10.75
N GLU A 113 -7.43 -17.64 9.60
CA GLU A 113 -7.00 -16.89 8.40
C GLU A 113 -8.00 -15.79 8.00
N TRP A 114 -9.30 -16.06 8.14
CA TRP A 114 -10.38 -15.12 7.85
C TRP A 114 -10.29 -13.84 8.70
N THR A 115 -9.93 -13.95 9.98
CA THR A 115 -9.77 -12.80 10.88
C THR A 115 -8.63 -11.89 10.44
N ILE A 116 -7.54 -12.46 9.91
CA ILE A 116 -6.38 -11.69 9.41
C ILE A 116 -6.78 -10.89 8.17
N ILE A 117 -7.55 -11.50 7.26
CA ILE A 117 -8.01 -10.85 6.03
C ILE A 117 -8.98 -9.72 6.35
N HIS A 118 -9.92 -9.92 7.28
CA HIS A 118 -10.84 -8.85 7.70
C HIS A 118 -10.10 -7.65 8.29
N LYS A 119 -9.17 -7.89 9.22
CA LYS A 119 -8.34 -6.80 9.80
C LYS A 119 -7.51 -6.07 8.75
N THR A 120 -6.89 -6.83 7.84
CA THR A 120 -6.10 -6.25 6.74
C THR A 120 -6.99 -5.41 5.81
N THR A 121 -8.20 -5.88 5.52
CA THR A 121 -9.18 -5.18 4.67
C THR A 121 -9.62 -3.86 5.29
N ASP A 122 -10.01 -3.88 6.56
CA ASP A 122 -10.44 -2.67 7.28
C ASP A 122 -9.31 -1.64 7.34
N THR A 123 -8.09 -2.09 7.66
CA THR A 123 -6.89 -1.24 7.69
C THR A 123 -6.62 -0.60 6.33
N ILE A 124 -6.64 -1.38 5.26
CA ILE A 124 -6.44 -0.88 3.89
C ILE A 124 -7.50 0.16 3.52
N LEU A 125 -8.77 -0.10 3.84
CA LEU A 125 -9.87 0.84 3.58
C LEU A 125 -9.68 2.14 4.35
N GLN A 126 -9.23 2.07 5.60
CA GLN A 126 -9.00 3.24 6.44
C GLN A 126 -7.83 4.08 5.93
N LEU A 127 -6.68 3.45 5.66
CA LEU A 127 -5.53 4.13 5.06
C LEU A 127 -5.92 4.80 3.74
N ALA A 128 -6.62 4.10 2.86
CA ALA A 128 -7.06 4.66 1.59
C ALA A 128 -8.07 5.82 1.74
N ARG A 129 -8.91 5.82 2.78
CA ARG A 129 -9.82 6.93 3.09
C ARG A 129 -9.12 8.16 3.68
N MET A 130 -8.01 7.96 4.39
CA MET A 130 -7.16 9.06 4.87
C MET A 130 -6.50 9.77 3.69
N GLY A 131 -5.99 9.00 2.70
CA GLY A 131 -5.36 9.53 1.50
C GLY A 131 -3.93 10.04 1.73
N ASN A 132 -3.25 10.52 0.69
CA ASN A 132 -1.79 10.71 0.67
C ASN A 132 -1.03 9.44 1.09
N VAL A 133 -1.44 8.30 0.52
CA VAL A 133 -0.87 7.00 0.87
C VAL A 133 -0.64 6.13 -0.36
N ILE A 134 0.45 5.38 -0.37
CA ILE A 134 0.72 4.29 -1.31
C ILE A 134 0.60 2.96 -0.56
N ILE A 135 -0.27 2.07 -1.03
CA ILE A 135 -0.51 0.74 -0.44
C ILE A 135 -0.07 -0.34 -1.42
N VAL A 136 0.87 -1.20 -1.01
CA VAL A 136 1.49 -2.19 -1.90
C VAL A 136 1.05 -3.62 -1.58
N GLY A 137 0.31 -4.22 -2.52
CA GLY A 137 -0.17 -5.61 -2.44
C GLY A 137 -1.43 -5.80 -1.62
N ARG A 138 -1.55 -6.99 -1.01
CA ARG A 138 -2.68 -7.41 -0.16
C ARG A 138 -4.07 -7.29 -0.81
N GLY A 139 -4.14 -7.29 -2.14
CA GLY A 139 -5.39 -7.07 -2.86
C GLY A 139 -5.96 -5.67 -2.66
N ALA A 140 -5.12 -4.68 -2.29
CA ALA A 140 -5.57 -3.32 -2.01
C ALA A 140 -6.35 -2.71 -3.17
N ASN A 141 -5.96 -3.00 -4.42
CA ASN A 141 -6.69 -2.57 -5.61
C ASN A 141 -8.12 -3.12 -5.67
N ILE A 142 -8.35 -4.35 -5.20
CA ILE A 142 -9.68 -4.95 -5.15
C ILE A 142 -10.49 -4.40 -3.98
N ILE A 143 -9.87 -4.39 -2.79
CA ILE A 143 -10.48 -3.91 -1.54
C ILE A 143 -10.99 -2.47 -1.69
N THR A 144 -10.21 -1.63 -2.38
CA THR A 144 -10.48 -0.20 -2.50
C THR A 144 -11.10 0.20 -3.85
N SER A 145 -11.51 -0.77 -4.67
CA SER A 145 -12.07 -0.57 -6.02
C SER A 145 -13.33 0.32 -6.08
N LYS A 146 -14.07 0.43 -4.97
CA LYS A 146 -15.27 1.27 -4.87
C LYS A 146 -14.98 2.69 -4.35
N LEU A 147 -13.75 2.97 -3.92
CA LEU A 147 -13.38 4.30 -3.43
C LEU A 147 -13.08 5.21 -4.64
N LYS A 148 -13.60 6.43 -4.62
CA LYS A 148 -13.42 7.38 -5.74
C LYS A 148 -12.07 8.08 -5.74
N ASN A 149 -11.36 8.03 -4.62
CA ASN A 149 -10.08 8.67 -4.40
C ASN A 149 -8.89 7.73 -4.61
N THR A 150 -9.11 6.53 -5.15
CA THR A 150 -8.05 5.54 -5.34
C THR A 150 -7.59 5.45 -6.79
N PHE A 151 -6.29 5.23 -6.97
CA PHE A 151 -5.68 4.96 -8.26
C PHE A 151 -4.89 3.64 -8.23
N HIS A 152 -5.29 2.68 -9.07
CA HIS A 152 -4.76 1.33 -9.05
C HIS A 152 -3.72 1.11 -10.14
N ILE A 153 -2.52 0.68 -9.73
CA ILE A 153 -1.38 0.48 -10.62
C ILE A 153 -0.92 -0.96 -10.52
N ARG A 154 -0.45 -1.52 -11.63
CA ARG A 154 0.32 -2.76 -11.66
C ARG A 154 1.70 -2.53 -12.27
N LEU A 155 2.74 -3.01 -11.57
CA LEU A 155 4.10 -3.07 -12.13
C LEU A 155 4.39 -4.48 -12.66
N ILE A 156 4.89 -4.54 -13.90
CA ILE A 156 5.28 -5.78 -14.57
C ILE A 156 6.68 -5.62 -15.17
N ALA A 157 7.35 -6.74 -15.42
CA ALA A 157 8.63 -6.77 -16.14
C ALA A 157 8.87 -8.18 -16.70
N SER A 158 9.75 -8.29 -17.69
CA SER A 158 10.24 -9.55 -18.23
C SER A 158 10.84 -10.41 -17.11
N LEU A 159 10.83 -11.73 -17.29
CA LEU A 159 11.40 -12.61 -16.26
C LEU A 159 12.90 -12.35 -16.09
N GLU A 160 13.60 -12.07 -17.18
CA GLU A 160 15.04 -11.76 -17.20
C GLU A 160 15.35 -10.55 -16.33
N LYS A 161 14.62 -9.44 -16.53
CA LYS A 161 14.81 -8.21 -15.74
C LYS A 161 14.48 -8.41 -14.27
N ARG A 162 13.45 -9.21 -13.97
CA ARG A 162 13.06 -9.52 -12.59
C ARG A 162 14.11 -10.41 -11.92
N ILE A 163 14.71 -11.35 -12.64
CA ILE A 163 15.81 -12.19 -12.13
C ILE A 163 17.02 -11.32 -11.82
N GLU A 164 17.49 -10.49 -12.76
CA GLU A 164 18.61 -9.56 -12.56
C GLU A 164 18.42 -8.73 -11.28
N HIS A 165 17.25 -8.10 -11.15
CA HIS A 165 16.94 -7.28 -9.99
C HIS A 165 16.89 -8.08 -8.67
N MET A 166 16.36 -9.31 -8.69
CA MET A 166 16.32 -10.15 -7.49
C MET A 166 17.71 -10.67 -7.08
N MET A 167 18.59 -10.92 -8.06
CA MET A 167 20.00 -11.25 -7.80
C MET A 167 20.71 -10.08 -7.10
N ASP A 168 20.52 -8.86 -7.60
CA ASP A 168 21.09 -7.64 -7.00
C ASP A 168 20.53 -7.36 -5.59
N LEU A 169 19.21 -7.51 -5.42
CA LEU A 169 18.52 -7.16 -4.18
C LEU A 169 18.76 -8.17 -3.04
N MET A 170 18.76 -9.47 -3.37
CA MET A 170 18.76 -10.55 -2.37
C MET A 170 20.06 -11.35 -2.36
N GLY A 171 20.99 -11.10 -3.29
CA GLY A 171 22.22 -11.89 -3.44
C GLY A 171 21.98 -13.32 -3.95
N PHE A 172 20.81 -13.58 -4.54
CA PHE A 172 20.48 -14.88 -5.13
C PHE A 172 21.32 -15.15 -6.38
N ASN A 173 21.54 -16.42 -6.70
CA ASN A 173 21.91 -16.80 -8.06
C ASN A 173 20.68 -16.84 -8.99
N GLU A 174 20.91 -16.93 -10.29
CA GLU A 174 19.86 -16.91 -11.32
C GLU A 174 18.75 -17.95 -11.06
N LYS A 175 19.13 -19.18 -10.69
CA LYS A 175 18.19 -20.28 -10.45
C LYS A 175 17.35 -20.05 -9.19
N GLU A 176 17.96 -19.57 -8.12
CA GLU A 176 17.28 -19.20 -6.88
C GLU A 176 16.28 -18.06 -7.11
N ALA A 177 16.71 -17.02 -7.82
CA ALA A 177 15.87 -15.89 -8.17
C ALA A 177 14.67 -16.32 -9.03
N ALA A 178 14.90 -17.12 -10.07
CA ALA A 178 13.83 -17.64 -10.93
C ALA A 178 12.82 -18.50 -10.15
N ALA A 179 13.30 -19.38 -9.26
CA ALA A 179 12.46 -20.22 -8.42
C ALA A 179 11.62 -19.39 -7.44
N TYR A 180 12.24 -18.42 -6.77
CA TYR A 180 11.57 -17.52 -5.84
C TYR A 180 10.48 -16.68 -6.53
N ILE A 181 10.80 -16.08 -7.68
CA ILE A 181 9.85 -15.28 -8.47
C ILE A 181 8.64 -16.12 -8.85
N LYS A 182 8.87 -17.33 -9.36
CA LYS A 182 7.79 -18.23 -9.77
C LYS A 182 6.88 -18.59 -8.59
N GLU A 183 7.46 -19.00 -7.47
CA GLU A 183 6.71 -19.39 -6.28
C GLU A 183 5.88 -18.22 -5.72
N ASP A 184 6.49 -17.04 -5.58
CA ASP A 184 5.83 -15.87 -4.99
C ASP A 184 4.74 -15.30 -5.93
N ASP A 185 4.94 -15.32 -7.25
CA ASP A 185 3.90 -14.95 -8.23
C ASP A 185 2.73 -15.96 -8.23
N GLU A 186 3.02 -17.27 -8.17
CA GLU A 186 1.97 -18.30 -8.04
C GLU A 186 1.18 -18.15 -6.74
N ASN A 187 1.85 -17.85 -5.63
CA ASN A 187 1.21 -17.60 -4.34
C ASN A 187 0.32 -16.35 -4.39
N ARG A 188 0.73 -15.29 -5.10
CA ARG A 188 -0.14 -14.11 -5.33
C ARG A 188 -1.35 -14.44 -6.18
N LYS A 189 -1.20 -15.23 -7.25
CA LYS A 189 -2.34 -15.69 -8.07
C LYS A 189 -3.35 -16.48 -7.24
N LYS A 190 -2.87 -17.43 -6.43
CA LYS A 190 -3.70 -18.21 -5.49
C LYS A 190 -4.41 -17.31 -4.48
N TYR A 191 -3.70 -16.34 -3.90
CA TYR A 191 -4.28 -15.36 -2.97
C TYR A 191 -5.44 -14.58 -3.62
N PHE A 192 -5.25 -14.03 -4.83
CA PHE A 192 -6.30 -13.29 -5.52
C PHE A 192 -7.49 -14.19 -5.88
N LYS A 193 -7.22 -15.41 -6.35
CA LYS A 193 -8.27 -16.37 -6.70
C LYS A 193 -9.07 -16.82 -5.47
N SER A 194 -8.41 -17.14 -4.37
CA SER A 194 -9.07 -17.67 -3.17
C SER A 194 -9.87 -16.61 -2.41
N TYR A 195 -9.38 -15.37 -2.33
CA TYR A 195 -10.00 -14.35 -1.49
C TYR A 195 -10.88 -13.35 -2.24
N PHE A 196 -10.63 -13.15 -3.54
CA PHE A 196 -11.39 -12.19 -4.34
C PHE A 196 -12.07 -12.82 -5.55
N ASN A 197 -11.76 -14.09 -5.87
CA ASN A 197 -12.25 -14.80 -7.05
C ASN A 197 -11.98 -14.05 -8.38
N VAL A 198 -10.86 -13.33 -8.45
CA VAL A 198 -10.42 -12.60 -9.65
C VAL A 198 -9.09 -13.15 -10.17
N ASP A 199 -8.81 -12.94 -11.45
CA ASP A 199 -7.49 -13.15 -12.03
C ASP A 199 -6.64 -11.89 -11.84
N ILE A 200 -5.51 -11.99 -11.14
CA ILE A 200 -4.60 -10.87 -10.92
C ILE A 200 -4.02 -10.30 -12.23
N GLU A 201 -4.04 -11.07 -13.31
CA GLU A 201 -3.57 -10.65 -14.64
C GLU A 201 -4.65 -9.93 -15.47
N ASP A 202 -5.90 -9.85 -14.99
CA ASP A 202 -6.94 -9.07 -15.67
C ASP A 202 -6.55 -7.57 -15.69
N PRO A 203 -6.30 -6.98 -16.88
CA PRO A 203 -5.86 -5.60 -16.96
C PRO A 203 -6.92 -4.60 -16.48
N LEU A 204 -8.20 -4.99 -16.46
CA LEU A 204 -9.32 -4.13 -16.02
C LEU A 204 -9.35 -3.91 -14.50
N LEU A 205 -8.52 -4.64 -13.73
CA LEU A 205 -8.35 -4.43 -12.29
C LEU A 205 -7.45 -3.23 -11.95
N TYR A 206 -6.88 -2.57 -12.96
CA TYR A 206 -5.90 -1.50 -12.82
C TYR A 206 -6.27 -0.32 -13.71
N HIS A 207 -5.98 0.88 -13.24
CA HIS A 207 -6.09 2.09 -14.05
C HIS A 207 -4.82 2.32 -14.90
N MET A 208 -3.68 1.77 -14.47
CA MET A 208 -2.41 1.85 -15.19
C MET A 208 -1.59 0.58 -14.97
N ILE A 209 -0.97 0.06 -16.03
CA ILE A 209 0.02 -1.01 -15.96
C ILE A 209 1.33 -0.46 -16.52
N VAL A 210 2.40 -0.54 -15.72
CA VAL A 210 3.72 -0.03 -16.10
C VAL A 210 4.67 -1.20 -16.25
N ASN A 211 5.23 -1.34 -17.45
CA ASN A 211 6.33 -2.26 -17.68
C ASN A 211 7.66 -1.56 -17.34
N THR A 212 8.41 -2.11 -16.38
CA THR A 212 9.69 -1.57 -15.89
C THR A 212 10.92 -2.14 -16.62
N ASP A 213 10.75 -2.79 -17.77
CA ASP A 213 11.85 -3.32 -18.59
C ASP A 213 12.73 -2.22 -19.21
N LEU A 214 12.08 -1.22 -19.80
CA LEU A 214 12.74 -0.12 -20.52
C LEU A 214 12.82 1.17 -19.70
N LEU A 215 11.90 1.34 -18.75
CA LEU A 215 11.84 2.51 -17.90
C LEU A 215 12.73 2.32 -16.69
N THR A 216 13.48 3.35 -16.30
CA THR A 216 14.07 3.39 -14.96
C THR A 216 12.96 3.42 -13.91
N HIS A 217 13.25 2.97 -12.68
CA HIS A 217 12.28 3.07 -11.58
C HIS A 217 11.82 4.52 -11.37
N ASP A 218 12.72 5.49 -11.53
CA ASP A 218 12.40 6.90 -11.49
C ASP A 218 11.45 7.33 -12.63
N GLY A 219 11.74 6.92 -13.86
CA GLY A 219 10.88 7.22 -15.01
C GLY A 219 9.48 6.61 -14.84
N ALA A 220 9.39 5.40 -14.30
CA ALA A 220 8.12 4.78 -13.95
C ALA A 220 7.37 5.58 -12.86
N ALA A 221 8.07 6.04 -11.83
CA ALA A 221 7.50 6.87 -10.77
C ALA A 221 6.97 8.22 -11.30
N TYR A 222 7.70 8.89 -12.19
CA TYR A 222 7.23 10.11 -12.85
C TYR A 222 5.96 9.88 -13.67
N LEU A 223 5.92 8.85 -14.52
CA LEU A 223 4.72 8.54 -15.31
C LEU A 223 3.49 8.24 -14.43
N ILE A 224 3.72 7.56 -13.30
CA ILE A 224 2.67 7.31 -12.32
C ILE A 224 2.20 8.63 -11.69
N ALA A 225 3.12 9.49 -11.28
CA ALA A 225 2.79 10.79 -10.68
C ALA A 225 1.94 11.64 -11.63
N GLU A 226 2.35 11.73 -12.90
CA GLU A 226 1.58 12.41 -13.97
C GLU A 226 0.14 11.88 -14.06
N ALA A 227 -0.04 10.55 -14.14
CA ALA A 227 -1.35 9.95 -14.26
C ALA A 227 -2.24 10.21 -13.03
N VAL A 228 -1.65 10.15 -11.82
CA VAL A 228 -2.34 10.44 -10.56
C VAL A 228 -2.73 11.92 -10.49
N VAL A 229 -1.82 12.82 -10.82
CA VAL A 229 -2.08 14.26 -10.85
C VAL A 229 -3.15 14.60 -11.87
N GLN A 230 -3.09 14.05 -13.07
CA GLN A 230 -4.11 14.28 -14.10
C GLN A 230 -5.50 13.87 -13.61
N LYS A 231 -5.59 12.75 -12.88
CA LYS A 231 -6.84 12.29 -12.27
C LYS A 231 -7.34 13.19 -11.14
N PHE A 232 -6.42 13.73 -10.34
CA PHE A 232 -6.71 14.50 -9.12
C PHE A 232 -6.20 15.94 -9.19
N SER A 233 -6.27 16.57 -10.37
CA SER A 233 -5.60 17.84 -10.67
C SER A 233 -5.93 18.98 -9.69
N HIS A 234 -7.16 19.01 -9.20
CA HIS A 234 -7.62 19.96 -8.18
C HIS A 234 -6.85 19.89 -6.84
N LEU A 235 -6.13 18.79 -6.57
CA LEU A 235 -5.31 18.60 -5.38
C LEU A 235 -3.82 18.91 -5.62
N PHE A 236 -3.42 19.12 -6.88
CA PHE A 236 -2.04 19.38 -7.29
C PHE A 236 -1.94 20.62 -8.19
N PRO A 237 -2.32 21.82 -7.71
CA PRO A 237 -2.40 23.01 -8.55
C PRO A 237 -1.05 23.54 -9.06
N GLN A 238 0.06 23.09 -8.45
CA GLN A 238 1.42 23.52 -8.83
C GLN A 238 2.15 22.50 -9.73
N PHE A 239 1.51 21.36 -10.02
CA PHE A 239 2.08 20.32 -10.85
C PHE A 239 1.87 20.70 -12.32
N SER A 240 2.79 21.50 -12.85
CA SER A 240 2.81 21.98 -14.24
C SER A 240 4.23 21.91 -14.79
N HIS A 241 4.36 21.40 -16.03
CA HIS A 241 5.62 21.32 -16.78
C HIS A 241 6.24 22.70 -17.06
#